data_AF-A0A485CYY5-F1
#
_entry.id   AF-A0A485CYY5-F1
#
_cell.length_a   1.000
_cell.length_b   1.000
_cell.length_c   1.000
_cell.angle_alpha   90.00
_cell.angle_beta   90.00
_cell.angle_gamma   90.00
#
_symmetry.space_group_name_H-M   'P 1'
#
loop_
_entity.id
_entity.type
_entity.pdbx_description
1 polymer ?
#
loop_
_entity_poly.entity_id
_entity_poly.type
_entity_poly.pdbx_seq_one_letter_code
_entity_poly.pdbx_strand_id
1 'polypeptide(L)'
;MVALRFGDDVKAIWKARRENTWHPRPLVLFPYSAEMHFGGTKPQNISWLNSVRGGRVWLLSAQPPQWEACRQTICQFAIYFYAWRSV
;
A
#
# COMPACT_ATOMS: atom_id res chain seq x y z
N MET A 1 3.04 4.80 13.40
CA MET A 1 2.82 3.89 12.25
C MET A 1 3.06 2.42 12.59
N VAL A 2 4.22 2.04 13.16
CA VAL A 2 4.54 0.63 13.49
C VAL A 2 3.48 0.00 14.41
N ALA A 3 3.07 0.67 15.49
CA ALA A 3 2.02 0.17 16.39
C ALA A 3 0.65 -0.02 15.69
N LEU A 4 0.33 0.82 14.69
CA LEU A 4 -0.91 0.75 13.91
C LEU A 4 -0.85 -0.29 12.77
N ARG A 5 0.33 -0.84 12.45
CA ARG A 5 0.49 -1.91 11.45
C ARG A 5 0.73 -3.28 12.08
N PHE A 6 1.55 -3.33 13.12
CA PHE A 6 2.08 -4.58 13.70
C PHE A 6 1.73 -4.76 15.18
N GLY A 7 1.01 -3.82 15.79
CA GLY A 7 0.55 -3.93 17.18
C GLY A 7 -0.46 -5.06 17.33
N ASP A 8 -0.57 -5.59 18.56
CA ASP A 8 -1.43 -6.74 18.83
C ASP A 8 -2.92 -6.42 18.64
N ASP A 9 -3.34 -5.19 18.95
CA ASP A 9 -4.68 -4.69 18.64
C ASP A 9 -5.03 -4.81 17.15
N VAL A 10 -4.08 -4.53 16.28
CA VAL A 10 -4.29 -4.54 14.82
C VAL A 10 -4.43 -5.97 14.33
N LYS A 11 -3.69 -6.91 14.93
CA LYS A 11 -3.86 -8.34 14.65
C LYS A 11 -5.25 -8.82 15.07
N ALA A 12 -5.77 -8.34 16.21
CA ALA A 12 -7.14 -8.64 16.65
C ALA A 12 -8.19 -8.08 15.67
N ILE A 13 -8.00 -6.85 15.18
CA ILE A 13 -8.88 -6.26 14.15
C ILE A 13 -8.83 -7.05 12.84
N TRP A 14 -7.65 -7.48 12.39
CA TRP A 14 -7.50 -8.32 11.19
C TRP A 14 -8.17 -9.69 11.35
N LYS A 15 -8.08 -10.28 12.55
CA LYS A 15 -8.77 -11.53 12.89
C LYS A 15 -10.28 -11.33 12.83
N ALA A 16 -10.79 -10.26 13.46
CA ALA A 16 -12.22 -9.94 13.43
C ALA A 16 -12.74 -9.72 12.00
N ARG A 17 -11.96 -8.99 11.17
CA ARG A 17 -12.28 -8.81 9.75
C ARG A 17 -12.29 -10.12 8.97
N ARG A 18 -11.36 -11.04 9.26
CA ARG A 18 -11.32 -12.37 8.62
C ARG A 18 -12.50 -13.25 9.04
N GLU A 19 -12.92 -13.13 10.29
CA GLU A 19 -14.05 -13.87 10.87
C GLU A 19 -15.41 -13.18 10.64
N ASN A 20 -15.41 -12.02 9.95
CA ASN A 20 -16.59 -11.15 9.75
C ASN A 20 -17.28 -10.76 11.07
N THR A 21 -16.52 -10.63 12.16
CA THR A 21 -17.02 -10.21 13.47
C THR A 21 -16.80 -8.73 13.71
N TRP A 22 -17.65 -8.12 14.53
CA TRP A 22 -17.56 -6.71 14.87
C TRP A 22 -16.42 -6.44 15.87
N HIS A 23 -15.70 -5.33 15.67
CA HIS A 23 -14.66 -4.87 16.57
C HIS A 23 -14.82 -3.36 16.82
N PRO A 24 -14.67 -2.85 18.06
CA PRO A 24 -14.94 -1.45 18.39
C PRO A 24 -13.97 -0.45 17.74
N ARG A 25 -12.75 -0.89 17.43
CA ARG A 25 -11.68 -0.03 16.90
C ARG A 25 -11.57 -0.13 15.37
N PRO A 26 -11.44 0.98 14.63
CA PRO A 26 -11.34 0.96 13.18
C PRO A 26 -9.98 0.43 12.70
N LEU A 27 -9.99 -0.24 11.54
CA LEU A 27 -8.78 -0.67 10.85
C LEU A 27 -8.16 0.49 10.07
N VAL A 28 -6.95 0.90 10.43
CA VAL A 28 -6.20 1.96 9.72
C VAL A 28 -5.15 1.31 8.82
N LEU A 29 -5.16 1.66 7.53
CA LEU A 29 -4.24 1.13 6.52
C LEU A 29 -3.48 2.28 5.85
N PHE A 30 -2.20 2.03 5.53
CA PHE A 30 -1.33 2.96 4.83
C PHE A 30 -0.85 2.32 3.52
N PRO A 31 -1.66 2.40 2.44
CA PRO A 31 -1.30 1.81 1.16
C PRO A 31 -0.09 2.52 0.54
N TYR A 32 0.66 1.79 -0.29
CA TYR A 32 1.80 2.31 -1.06
C TYR A 32 2.91 2.99 -0.23
N SER A 33 3.07 2.61 1.04
CA SER A 33 4.17 3.12 1.87
C SER A 33 5.51 2.55 1.42
N ALA A 34 6.54 3.39 1.32
CA ALA A 34 7.90 2.97 1.01
C ALA A 34 8.75 2.84 2.29
N GLU A 35 9.73 1.94 2.26
CA GLU A 35 10.73 1.78 3.31
C GLU A 35 12.05 2.40 2.85
N MET A 36 12.59 3.29 3.67
CA MET A 36 13.86 3.95 3.44
C MET A 36 14.84 3.53 4.54
N HIS A 37 15.99 3.02 4.12
CA HIS A 37 17.06 2.62 5.02
C HIS A 37 18.13 3.71 5.12
N PHE A 38 18.52 4.03 6.35
CA PHE A 38 19.56 4.99 6.67
C PHE A 38 20.73 4.28 7.35
N GLY A 39 21.91 4.42 6.74
CA GLY A 39 23.13 3.77 7.19
C GLY A 39 23.33 2.44 6.47
N GLY A 40 24.56 2.23 5.97
CA GLY A 40 24.97 0.96 5.39
C GLY A 40 25.23 -0.07 6.50
N THR A 41 26.42 -0.64 6.52
CA THR A 41 26.80 -1.69 7.49
C THR A 41 27.00 -1.22 8.93
N LYS A 42 27.10 0.10 9.19
CA LYS A 42 27.27 0.68 10.54
C LYS A 42 26.17 1.71 10.86
N PRO A 43 24.99 1.27 11.30
CA PRO A 43 23.84 2.14 11.60
C PRO A 43 24.03 3.06 12.83
N GLN A 44 25.13 2.92 13.59
CA GLN A 44 25.41 3.66 14.82
C GLN A 44 25.89 5.11 14.58
N ASN A 45 26.29 5.47 13.36
CA ASN A 45 26.97 6.75 13.08
C ASN A 45 26.06 7.83 12.46
N ILE A 46 24.75 7.78 12.71
CA ILE A 46 23.78 8.72 12.13
C ILE A 46 23.14 9.56 13.23
N SER A 47 22.23 8.95 13.98
CA SER A 47 21.59 9.56 15.13
C SER A 47 21.02 8.45 16.01
N TRP A 48 20.97 8.70 17.32
CA TRP A 48 20.43 7.75 18.29
C TRP A 48 18.99 7.31 17.95
N LEU A 49 18.18 8.28 17.51
CA LEU A 49 16.79 8.06 17.13
C LEU A 49 16.63 7.08 15.96
N ASN A 50 17.60 7.06 15.04
CA ASN A 50 17.65 6.15 13.92
C ASN A 50 18.13 4.76 14.35
N SER A 51 19.07 4.68 15.31
CA SER A 51 19.49 3.41 15.91
C SER A 51 18.33 2.71 16.61
N VAL A 52 17.49 3.44 17.37
CA VAL A 52 16.27 2.88 18.00
C VAL A 52 15.28 2.35 16.98
N ARG A 53 15.20 2.98 15.80
CA ARG A 53 14.35 2.53 14.67
C ARG A 53 15.01 1.45 13.81
N GLY A 54 16.23 1.03 14.14
CA GLY A 54 16.99 0.06 13.37
C GLY A 54 17.35 0.54 11.96
N GLY A 55 17.53 1.85 11.77
CA GLY A 55 17.87 2.43 10.47
C GLY A 55 16.70 2.55 9.50
N ARG A 56 15.46 2.27 9.92
CA ARG A 56 14.28 2.21 9.04
C ARG A 56 13.35 3.39 9.21
N VAL A 57 12.97 4.00 8.10
CA VAL A 57 11.96 5.07 8.04
C VAL A 57 10.89 4.69 7.04
N TRP A 58 9.64 4.93 7.42
CA TRP A 58 8.48 4.69 6.56
C TRP A 58 8.04 6.00 5.92
N LEU A 59 7.99 6.03 4.60
CA LEU A 59 7.51 7.16 3.82
C LEU A 59 6.05 6.91 3.40
N LEU A 60 5.22 7.95 3.51
CA LEU A 60 3.85 7.93 3.02
C LEU A 60 3.84 8.19 1.52
N SER A 61 2.93 7.53 0.80
CA SER A 61 2.76 7.82 -0.63
C SER A 61 2.22 9.23 -0.82
N ALA A 62 2.96 10.02 -1.59
CA ALA A 62 2.53 11.31 -2.13
C ALA A 62 2.39 11.24 -3.65
N GLN A 63 2.08 10.05 -4.17
CA GLN A 63 1.89 9.86 -5.60
C GLN A 63 0.69 10.67 -6.08
N PRO A 64 0.77 11.28 -7.28
CA PRO A 64 -0.39 11.92 -7.88
C PRO A 64 -1.50 10.88 -8.10
N PRO A 65 -2.79 11.30 -8.07
CA PRO A 65 -3.87 10.39 -8.41
C PRO A 65 -3.64 9.85 -9.81
N GLN A 66 -3.51 8.53 -9.94
CA GLN A 66 -3.53 7.89 -11.24
C GLN A 66 -4.99 7.90 -11.69
N TRP A 67 -5.34 8.87 -12.52
CA TRP A 67 -6.54 8.74 -13.33
C TRP A 67 -6.34 7.48 -14.15
N GLU A 68 -7.35 6.61 -14.20
CA GLU A 68 -7.37 5.52 -15.17
C GLU A 68 -7.39 6.16 -16.57
N ALA A 69 -6.23 6.64 -17.03
CA ALA A 69 -5.96 6.67 -18.43
C ALA A 69 -6.10 5.21 -18.81
N CYS A 70 -7.25 4.88 -19.41
CA CYS A 70 -7.36 3.76 -20.30
C CYS A 70 -6.16 3.89 -21.22
N ARG A 71 -5.05 3.27 -20.84
CA ARG A 71 -3.87 3.14 -21.66
C ARG A 71 -4.37 2.18 -22.71
N GLN A 72 -5.00 2.75 -23.74
CA GLN A 72 -5.59 2.03 -24.86
C GLN A 72 -4.45 1.28 -25.54
N THR A 73 -4.14 0.11 -25.03
CA THR A 73 -3.68 -1.03 -25.82
C THR A 73 -4.89 -1.86 -26.25
N ILE A 74 -5.96 -1.17 -26.68
CA ILE A 74 -7.01 -1.75 -27.53
C ILE A 74 -7.10 -0.92 -28.81
N CYS A 75 -5.98 -0.82 -29.51
CA CYS A 75 -5.97 -0.51 -30.94
C CYS A 75 -5.30 -1.68 -31.66
N GLN A 76 -5.89 -2.89 -31.59
CA GLN A 76 -5.56 -3.91 -32.60
C GLN A 76 -6.62 -4.97 -32.87
N PHE A 77 -7.63 -5.20 -32.03
CA PHE A 77 -8.59 -6.30 -32.26
C PHE A 77 -10.06 -6.00 -31.89
N ALA A 78 -10.58 -4.80 -32.19
CA ALA A 78 -12.01 -4.50 -32.01
C ALA A 78 -12.69 -3.95 -33.27
N ILE A 79 -12.24 -4.34 -34.47
CA ILE A 79 -12.93 -3.98 -35.73
C ILE A 79 -14.01 -5.00 -36.13
N TYR A 80 -14.09 -6.19 -35.52
CA TYR A 80 -14.99 -7.25 -36.02
C TYR A 80 -16.39 -7.33 -35.40
N PHE A 81 -16.71 -6.61 -34.31
CA PHE A 81 -17.99 -6.83 -33.60
C PHE A 81 -19.14 -5.88 -33.99
N TYR A 82 -18.90 -4.84 -34.80
CA TYR A 82 -19.94 -3.91 -35.26
C TYR A 82 -20.39 -4.12 -36.71
N ALA A 83 -20.11 -5.28 -37.32
CA ALA A 83 -20.46 -5.59 -38.71
C ALA A 83 -21.54 -6.68 -38.86
N TRP A 84 -22.34 -6.96 -37.83
CA TRP A 84 -23.43 -7.94 -37.94
C TRP A 84 -24.71 -7.47 -37.24
N ARG A 85 -25.19 -6.28 -37.60
CA ARG A 85 -26.57 -5.87 -37.31
C ARG A 85 -27.06 -4.81 -38.27
N SER A 86 -27.09 -5.11 -39.55
CA SER A 86 -27.96 -4.45 -40.53
C SER A 86 -28.11 -5.35 -41.75
N VAL A 87 -29.36 -5.75 -41.98
CA VAL A 87 -29.91 -6.57 -43.09
C VAL A 87 -29.78 -8.08 -42.93
#